data_AF-A0A917J7X4-F1
#
_entry.id   AF-A0A917J7X4-F1
#
_cell.length_a   1.000
_cell.length_b   1.000
_cell.length_c   1.000
_cell.angle_alpha   90.00
_cell.angle_beta   90.00
_cell.angle_gamma   90.00
#
_symmetry.space_group_name_H-M   'P 1'
#
loop_
_entity.id
_entity.type
_entity.pdbx_description
1 polymer ?
#
loop_
_entity_poly.entity_id
_entity_poly.type
_entity_poly.pdbx_seq_one_letter_code
_entity_poly.pdbx_strand_id
1 'polypeptide(L)' 'MFQEKGKQTPVFVRFSSVIHGGNSPETLRDPRDSAVKFYTEDGNWDLVSAGGYLKSGSVKI' A
#
# COMPACT_ATOMS: atom_id res chain seq x y z
N MET A 1 -11.68 -8.28 -7.98
CA MET A 1 -10.19 -8.28 -7.91
C MET A 1 -9.57 -9.67 -8.15
N PHE A 2 -9.90 -10.71 -7.37
CA PHE A 2 -9.22 -12.02 -7.44
C PHE A 2 -10.06 -13.18 -8.04
N GLN A 3 -11.23 -12.88 -8.60
CA GLN A 3 -12.19 -13.91 -9.04
C GLN A 3 -11.81 -14.62 -10.34
N GLU A 4 -10.93 -14.03 -11.14
CA GLU A 4 -10.54 -14.56 -12.46
C GLU A 4 -9.03 -14.53 -12.64
N LYS A 5 -8.46 -15.66 -13.07
CA LYS A 5 -7.03 -15.76 -13.37
C LYS A 5 -6.70 -14.96 -14.63
N GLY A 6 -5.70 -14.09 -14.55
CA GLY A 6 -5.27 -13.26 -15.68
C GLY A 6 -5.92 -11.87 -15.73
N LYS A 7 -6.93 -11.60 -14.88
CA LYS A 7 -7.48 -10.25 -14.72
C LYS A 7 -6.39 -9.30 -14.21
N GLN A 8 -6.08 -8.28 -15.00
CA GLN A 8 -5.17 -7.21 -14.58
C GLN A 8 -5.95 -6.16 -13.80
N THR A 9 -5.45 -5.82 -12.61
CA THR A 9 -6.01 -4.75 -11.77
C THR A 9 -4.95 -3.65 -11.68
N PRO A 10 -5.22 -2.41 -12.11
CA PRO A 10 -4.27 -1.32 -11.95
C PRO A 10 -3.95 -1.10 -10.48
N VAL A 11 -2.69 -0.82 -10.18
CA VAL A 11 -2.24 -0.56 -8.81
C VAL A 11 -1.35 0.68 -8.74
N PHE A 12 -1.39 1.34 -7.59
CA PHE A 12 -0.39 2.34 -7.18
C PHE A 12 0.30 1.85 -5.91
N VAL A 13 1.63 1.96 -5.86
CA VAL A 13 2.44 1.52 -4.72
C VAL A 13 3.20 2.71 -4.16
N ARG A 14 3.16 2.87 -2.84
CA ARG A 14 3.97 3.84 -2.10
C ARG A 14 4.81 3.14 -1.04
N PHE A 15 6.10 3.47 -1.03
CA PHE A 15 7.02 3.13 0.06
C PHE A 15 7.28 4.36 0.92
N SER A 16 7.47 4.17 2.23
CA SER A 16 7.88 5.25 3.12
C SER A 16 8.71 4.77 4.31
N SER A 17 9.54 5.69 4.82
CA SER A 17 10.07 5.62 6.18
C SER A 17 8.93 5.82 7.19
N VAL A 18 9.10 5.33 8.42
CA VAL A 18 8.08 5.38 9.47
C VAL A 18 8.38 6.44 10.51
N ILE A 19 9.61 6.44 11.00
CA ILE A 19 10.00 7.23 12.16
C ILE A 19 10.32 8.67 11.74
N HIS A 20 10.99 8.84 10.59
CA HIS A 20 11.51 10.12 10.17
C HIS A 20 10.71 10.75 9.01
N GLY A 21 10.62 12.08 9.01
CA GLY A 21 9.82 12.86 8.05
C GLY A 21 10.43 12.98 6.65
N GLY A 22 9.75 13.71 5.75
CA GLY A 22 10.03 13.69 4.30
C GLY A 22 11.41 14.18 3.83
N ASN A 23 12.21 14.85 4.66
CA ASN A 23 13.57 15.30 4.33
C ASN A 23 14.66 14.37 4.89
N SER A 24 14.29 13.22 5.42
CA SER A 24 15.21 12.31 6.11
C SER A 24 15.89 11.39 5.09
N PRO A 25 17.20 11.14 5.23
CA PRO A 25 17.91 10.27 4.30
C PRO A 25 17.28 8.87 4.21
N GLU A 26 17.13 8.38 3.00
CA GLU A 26 16.50 7.10 2.67
C GLU A 26 17.32 5.91 3.16
N THR A 27 18.59 6.11 3.52
CA THR A 27 19.49 5.05 4.00
C THR A 27 19.51 4.89 5.52
N LEU A 28 18.75 5.72 6.25
CA LEU A 28 18.66 5.58 7.71
C LEU A 28 18.01 4.24 8.11
N ARG A 29 18.42 3.76 9.29
CA ARG A 29 17.80 2.61 9.93
C ARG A 29 16.41 3.02 10.44
N ASP A 30 15.42 2.77 9.61
CA ASP A 30 14.02 3.10 9.83
C ASP A 30 13.17 1.93 9.31
N PRO A 31 12.15 1.45 10.05
CA PRO A 31 11.13 0.58 9.50
C PRO A 31 10.60 1.13 8.16
N ARG A 32 10.20 0.20 7.29
CA ARG A 32 9.68 0.54 5.97
C ARG A 32 8.24 0.10 5.86
N ASP A 33 7.42 1.06 5.48
CA ASP A 33 6.01 0.84 5.22
C ASP A 33 5.78 0.71 3.72
N SER A 34 4.77 -0.07 3.37
CA SER A 34 4.32 -0.24 1.99
C SER A 34 2.80 -0.12 1.95
N ALA A 35 2.30 0.73 1.06
CA ALA A 35 0.88 0.83 0.77
C ALA A 35 0.65 0.49 -0.71
N VAL A 36 -0.25 -0.46 -0.96
CA VAL A 36 -0.69 -0.84 -2.30
C VAL A 36 -2.18 -0.49 -2.42
N LYS A 37 -2.50 0.39 -3.35
CA LYS A 37 -3.88 0.72 -3.72
C LYS A 37 -4.24 0.00 -5.00
N PHE A 38 -5.31 -0.78 -4.96
CA PHE A 38 -5.89 -1.49 -6.09
C PHE A 38 -7.12 -0.72 -6.57
N TYR A 39 -7.12 -0.38 -7.86
CA TYR A 39 -8.26 0.27 -8.50
C TYR A 39 -9.17 -0.81 -9.05
N THR A 40 -10.17 -1.20 -8.26
CA THR A 40 -11.10 -2.27 -8.61
C THR A 40 -12.43 -1.70 -9.10
N GLU A 41 -13.23 -2.54 -9.78
CA GLU A 41 -14.56 -2.17 -10.26
C GLU A 41 -15.55 -1.83 -9.12
N ASP A 42 -15.35 -2.42 -7.93
CA ASP A 42 -16.21 -2.24 -6.76
C ASP A 42 -15.75 -1.09 -5.85
N GLY A 43 -14.76 -0.31 -6.30
CA GLY A 43 -14.11 0.75 -5.54
C GLY A 43 -12.63 0.47 -5.26
N ASN A 44 -11.97 1.40 -4.57
CA ASN A 44 -10.56 1.25 -4.26
C ASN A 44 -10.37 0.27 -3.11
N TRP A 45 -9.36 -0.58 -3.20
CA TRP A 45 -8.98 -1.47 -2.12
C TRP A 45 -7.53 -1.22 -1.72
N ASP A 46 -7.29 -0.98 -0.43
CA ASP A 46 -5.99 -0.62 0.10
C ASP A 46 -5.43 -1.77 0.94
N LEU A 47 -4.19 -2.15 0.65
CA LEU A 47 -3.36 -3.03 1.46
C LEU A 47 -2.20 -2.22 2.01
N VAL A 48 -2.18 -2.03 3.34
CA VAL A 48 -1.18 -1.22 4.03
C VAL A 48 -0.43 -2.11 5.01
N SER A 49 0.90 -2.14 4.88
CA SER A 49 1.80 -2.73 5.85
C SER A 49 2.55 -1.63 6.59
N ALA A 50 2.43 -1.63 7.92
CA ALA A 50 3.13 -0.69 8.78
C ALA A 50 3.72 -1.38 10.01
N GLY A 51 5.04 -1.26 10.21
CA GLY A 51 5.71 -1.76 11.42
C GLY A 51 5.44 -3.24 11.77
N GLY A 52 5.26 -4.11 10.76
CA GLY A 52 4.92 -5.53 10.95
C GLY A 52 3.42 -5.84 11.04
N TYR A 53 2.56 -4.82 11.05
CA TYR A 53 1.11 -4.98 10.99
C TYR A 53 0.62 -4.88 9.55
N LEU A 54 -0.42 -5.65 9.24
CA LEU A 54 -1.12 -5.60 7.95
C LEU A 54 -2.54 -5.12 8.18
N LYS A 55 -2.96 -4.10 7.43
CA LYS A 55 -4.33 -3.61 7.37
C LYS A 55 -4.80 -3.67 5.93
N SER A 56 -5.98 -4.24 5.73
CA SER A 56 -6.64 -4.28 4.43
C SER A 56 -8.05 -3.74 4.52
N GLY A 57 -8.52 -3.03 3.51
CA GLY A 57 -9.91 -2.56 3.48
C GLY A 57 -10.33 -1.95 2.15
N SER A 58 -11.64 -2.05 1.86
CA SER A 58 -12.26 -1.35 0.74
C SER A 58 -12.58 0.08 1.17
N VAL A 59 -12.09 1.05 0.40
CA VAL A 59 -12.52 2.44 0.49
C VAL A 59 -13.46 2.69 -0.68
N LYS A 60 -14.76 2.74 -0.38
CA LYS A 60 -15.76 3.26 -1.32
C LYS A 60 -15.62 4.77 -1.31
N ILE A 61 -15.23 5.35 -2.44
CA ILE A 61 -15.36 6.79 -2.66
C ILE A 61 -16.83 7.08 -2.90
#